data_AF-A0AAE0GTD5-F1
#
_entry.id   AF-A0AAE0GTD5-F1
#
_cell.length_a   1.000
_cell.length_b   1.000
_cell.length_c   1.000
_cell.angle_alpha   90.00
_cell.angle_beta   90.00
_cell.angle_gamma   90.00
#
_symmetry.space_group_name_H-M   'P 1'
#
loop_
_entity.id
_entity.type
_entity.pdbx_description
1 polymer ?
#
loop_
_entity_poly.entity_id
_entity_poly.type
_entity_poly.pdbx_seq_one_letter_code
_entity_poly.pdbx_strand_id
1 'polypeptide(L)'
;MDYLPKTVSKRYVWSGFLLAAFLLATVYEVAADEDDFAYADEVRSGRQLLVKKCSGDDDDLKKVSSSKGAIGYLFASIAILGFGSNFVPVKKVDAGDGVHFAAVMTTAVWLVGLIVQVARGTDAVFRPVAMLGGALWATGNVTVPIIVRCIGLGMGLLVWGLLNMLMGWSSGNFGLFGLNKQEVSDPGMNYAGVCLAVCSIGFFYFVETTDKSQLSDDDEAGLRLGNPLIEEEKKASSDMAWIDNLPPVQKKVIGFSLAMVAGLFYGVNFDPPQYLIDSHTCEDANGDSFMTHGYSHNSLDYVFSHFCGIFAATQVYFLLYCILKKGEPFMLEPSAYLPAIVSGLGWAISQVCWFLANDALEFVISFPIVTTGPGIIGAMWGIFLYGEIEGKRNFMFLAIAITFSICGVTLIALSK
;
A
#
# COMPACT_ATOMS: atom_id res chain seq x y z
N MET A 1 -16.20 -33.80 -20.39
CA MET A 1 -16.56 -32.69 -19.48
C MET A 1 -16.10 -33.02 -18.05
N ASP A 2 -14.91 -33.59 -17.89
CA ASP A 2 -14.40 -34.08 -16.60
C ASP A 2 -12.91 -33.73 -16.49
N TYR A 3 -12.61 -32.48 -16.13
CA TYR A 3 -11.29 -32.05 -15.63
C TYR A 3 -11.52 -30.87 -14.68
N LEU A 4 -11.96 -31.17 -13.46
CA LEU A 4 -11.86 -30.26 -12.33
C LEU A 4 -11.17 -31.03 -11.20
N PRO A 5 -9.98 -30.63 -10.75
CA PRO A 5 -9.36 -31.25 -9.58
C PRO A 5 -10.26 -30.98 -8.37
N LYS A 6 -10.79 -32.08 -7.82
CA LYS A 6 -11.52 -32.10 -6.56
C LYS A 6 -10.55 -31.69 -5.44
N THR A 7 -11.03 -30.81 -4.57
CA THR A 7 -10.46 -30.42 -3.25
C THR A 7 -9.66 -29.13 -3.12
N VAL A 8 -10.08 -28.05 -3.80
CA VAL A 8 -10.16 -26.76 -3.06
C VAL A 8 -11.43 -26.86 -2.21
N SER A 9 -11.27 -27.04 -0.90
CA SER A 9 -12.40 -27.23 0.02
C SER A 9 -13.39 -26.08 -0.18
N LYS A 10 -14.65 -26.40 -0.55
CA LYS A 10 -15.74 -25.42 -0.71
C LYS A 10 -15.81 -24.45 0.48
N ARG A 11 -15.43 -24.92 1.68
CA ARG A 11 -15.39 -24.14 2.91
C ARG A 11 -14.45 -22.92 2.84
N TYR A 12 -13.29 -23.03 2.20
CA TYR A 12 -12.34 -21.91 2.04
C TYR A 12 -12.82 -20.86 1.05
N VAL A 13 -13.50 -21.29 -0.01
CA VAL A 13 -14.11 -20.38 -1.00
C VAL A 13 -15.23 -19.59 -0.34
N TRP A 14 -16.16 -20.25 0.35
CA TRP A 14 -17.24 -19.57 1.06
C TRP A 14 -16.75 -18.64 2.19
N SER A 15 -15.71 -19.02 2.94
CA SER A 15 -15.12 -18.13 3.95
C SER A 15 -14.44 -16.91 3.34
N GLY A 16 -13.76 -17.07 2.19
CA GLY A 16 -13.15 -15.95 1.47
C GLY A 16 -14.19 -14.98 0.90
N PHE A 17 -15.29 -15.50 0.35
CA PHE A 17 -16.41 -14.68 -0.12
C PHE A 17 -17.12 -13.93 1.00
N LEU A 18 -17.34 -14.57 2.17
CA LEU A 18 -17.95 -13.91 3.32
C LEU A 18 -17.04 -12.81 3.90
N LEU A 19 -15.74 -13.06 3.97
CA LEU A 19 -14.76 -12.05 4.38
C LEU A 19 -14.73 -10.88 3.40
N ALA A 20 -14.69 -11.15 2.09
CA ALA A 20 -14.76 -10.13 1.06
C ALA A 20 -16.05 -9.30 1.17
N ALA A 21 -17.21 -9.94 1.30
CA ALA A 21 -18.48 -9.25 1.43
C ALA A 21 -18.56 -8.40 2.71
N PHE A 22 -18.08 -8.92 3.84
CA PHE A 22 -18.00 -8.16 5.09
C PHE A 22 -17.11 -6.94 4.95
N LEU A 23 -15.90 -7.11 4.41
CA LEU A 23 -14.96 -6.02 4.19
C LEU A 23 -15.50 -4.95 3.24
N LEU A 24 -16.18 -5.36 2.17
CA LEU A 24 -16.83 -4.45 1.23
C LEU A 24 -17.98 -3.67 1.88
N ALA A 25 -18.77 -4.32 2.74
CA ALA A 25 -19.83 -3.66 3.51
C ALA A 25 -19.24 -2.64 4.50
N THR A 26 -18.14 -2.98 5.19
CA THR A 26 -17.45 -2.03 6.08
C THR A 26 -16.92 -0.81 5.32
N VAL A 27 -16.34 -0.99 4.12
CA VAL A 27 -15.91 0.14 3.28
C VAL A 27 -17.09 1.00 2.86
N TYR A 28 -18.22 0.39 2.49
CA TYR A 28 -19.42 1.13 2.14
C TYR A 28 -19.95 1.96 3.32
N GLU A 29 -20.07 1.35 4.52
CA GLU A 29 -20.50 2.05 5.74
C GLU A 29 -19.56 3.20 6.08
N VAL A 30 -18.24 2.97 6.08
CA VAL A 30 -17.25 4.03 6.34
C VAL A 30 -17.37 5.17 5.32
N ALA A 31 -17.53 4.85 4.03
CA ALA A 31 -17.63 5.86 2.98
C ALA A 31 -18.96 6.64 3.01
N ALA A 32 -20.04 6.00 3.47
CA ALA A 32 -21.36 6.61 3.59
C ALA A 32 -21.50 7.46 4.87
N ASP A 33 -20.96 7.00 6.01
CA ASP A 33 -21.03 7.71 7.29
C ASP A 33 -20.08 8.92 7.35
N GLU A 34 -19.03 8.95 6.53
CA GLU A 34 -18.09 10.07 6.55
C GLU A 34 -18.73 11.40 6.15
N ASP A 35 -19.78 11.42 5.30
CA ASP A 35 -20.50 12.67 5.00
C ASP A 35 -21.26 13.19 6.21
N ASP A 36 -21.92 12.32 6.98
CA ASP A 36 -22.59 12.71 8.22
C ASP A 36 -21.57 13.16 9.27
N PHE A 37 -20.40 12.52 9.33
CA PHE A 37 -19.34 12.90 10.26
C PHE A 37 -18.63 14.19 9.85
N ALA A 38 -18.25 14.35 8.59
CA ALA A 38 -17.58 15.53 8.05
C ALA A 38 -18.50 16.74 8.03
N TYR A 39 -19.77 16.60 7.63
CA TYR A 39 -20.76 17.67 7.70
C TYR A 39 -21.08 18.04 9.16
N ALA A 40 -21.27 17.06 10.05
CA ALA A 40 -21.46 17.36 11.47
C ALA A 40 -20.23 18.05 12.08
N ASP A 41 -19.03 17.66 11.69
CA ASP A 41 -17.78 18.22 12.22
C ASP A 41 -17.42 19.58 11.61
N GLU A 42 -17.74 19.84 10.34
CA GLU A 42 -17.59 21.15 9.68
C GLU A 42 -18.64 22.14 10.23
N VAL A 43 -19.89 21.71 10.39
CA VAL A 43 -20.94 22.51 11.05
C VAL A 43 -20.60 22.74 12.53
N ARG A 44 -19.98 21.76 13.21
CA ARG A 44 -19.54 21.91 14.61
C ARG A 44 -18.31 22.80 14.70
N SER A 45 -17.33 22.66 13.82
CA SER A 45 -16.10 23.47 13.76
C SER A 45 -16.40 24.91 13.34
N GLY A 46 -17.24 25.14 12.34
CA GLY A 46 -17.69 26.48 11.93
C GLY A 46 -18.52 27.16 13.04
N ARG A 47 -19.39 26.41 13.71
CA ARG A 47 -20.16 26.92 14.87
C ARG A 47 -19.26 27.15 16.08
N GLN A 48 -18.23 26.32 16.30
CA GLN A 48 -17.22 26.50 17.35
C GLN A 48 -16.26 27.66 17.06
N LEU A 49 -15.83 27.87 15.81
CA LEU A 49 -15.03 29.02 15.38
C LEU A 49 -15.81 30.34 15.54
N LEU A 50 -17.10 30.34 15.20
CA LEU A 50 -18.00 31.48 15.43
C LEU A 50 -18.26 31.75 16.91
N VAL A 51 -18.44 30.70 17.73
CA VAL A 51 -18.52 30.82 19.19
C VAL A 51 -17.19 31.29 19.78
N LYS A 52 -16.05 30.84 19.24
CA LYS A 52 -14.70 31.16 19.74
C LYS A 52 -14.27 32.59 19.43
N LYS A 53 -14.70 33.15 18.28
CA LYS A 53 -14.59 34.59 17.99
C LYS A 53 -15.27 35.45 19.07
N CYS A 54 -16.20 34.85 19.83
CA CYS A 54 -16.90 35.48 20.95
C CYS A 54 -16.41 35.04 22.36
N SER A 55 -15.79 33.86 22.55
CA SER A 55 -15.60 33.26 23.89
C SER A 55 -14.17 32.91 24.32
N GLY A 56 -13.19 32.78 23.41
CA GLY A 56 -11.78 32.52 23.79
C GLY A 56 -11.45 31.18 24.46
N ASP A 57 -12.27 30.13 24.32
CA ASP A 57 -12.01 28.80 24.93
C ASP A 57 -11.18 27.86 24.03
N ASP A 58 -10.04 27.38 24.53
CA ASP A 58 -9.07 26.52 23.80
C ASP A 58 -9.27 25.00 24.02
N ASP A 59 -9.99 24.58 25.05
CA ASP A 59 -10.10 23.16 25.45
C ASP A 59 -10.96 22.31 24.50
N ASP A 60 -12.01 22.88 23.90
CA ASP A 60 -12.87 22.16 22.96
C ASP A 60 -12.18 21.88 21.62
N LEU A 61 -11.29 22.76 21.15
CA LEU A 61 -10.49 22.55 19.94
C LEU A 61 -9.48 21.43 20.11
N LYS A 62 -8.84 21.35 21.28
CA LYS A 62 -7.96 20.22 21.63
C LYS A 62 -8.74 18.91 21.63
N LYS A 63 -9.99 18.91 22.08
CA LYS A 63 -10.84 17.72 22.11
C LYS A 63 -11.25 17.26 20.70
N VAL A 64 -11.61 18.17 19.81
CA VAL A 64 -11.92 17.84 18.40
C VAL A 64 -10.68 17.36 17.65
N SER A 65 -9.56 18.06 17.78
CA SER A 65 -8.27 17.66 17.20
C SER A 65 -7.81 16.28 17.71
N SER A 66 -7.96 16.01 19.01
CA SER A 66 -7.64 14.71 19.60
C SER A 66 -8.53 13.58 19.04
N SER A 67 -9.82 13.84 18.81
CA SER A 67 -10.75 12.86 18.22
C SER A 67 -10.39 12.53 16.77
N LYS A 68 -10.03 13.55 15.96
CA LYS A 68 -9.56 13.33 14.57
C LYS A 68 -8.28 12.52 14.54
N GLY A 69 -7.31 12.85 15.39
CA GLY A 69 -6.07 12.09 15.52
C GLY A 69 -6.32 10.62 15.86
N ALA A 70 -7.18 10.33 16.83
CA ALA A 70 -7.52 8.96 17.22
C ALA A 70 -8.12 8.13 16.06
N ILE A 71 -9.02 8.74 15.28
CA ILE A 71 -9.61 8.12 14.08
C ILE A 71 -8.53 7.87 13.01
N GLY A 72 -7.66 8.85 12.78
CA GLY A 72 -6.54 8.70 11.86
C GLY A 72 -5.59 7.55 12.21
N TYR A 73 -5.24 7.39 13.50
CA TYR A 73 -4.41 6.26 13.96
C TYR A 73 -5.13 4.91 13.85
N LEU A 74 -6.46 4.89 14.03
CA LEU A 74 -7.26 3.69 13.80
C LEU A 74 -7.17 3.25 12.33
N PHE A 75 -7.40 4.17 11.38
CA PHE A 75 -7.30 3.87 9.96
C PHE A 75 -5.87 3.49 9.54
N ALA A 76 -4.85 4.17 10.06
CA ALA A 76 -3.45 3.79 9.84
C ALA A 76 -3.18 2.35 10.31
N SER A 77 -3.73 1.96 11.47
CA SER A 77 -3.58 0.59 12.01
C SER A 77 -4.26 -0.46 11.13
N ILE A 78 -5.46 -0.17 10.60
CA ILE A 78 -6.16 -1.05 9.66
C ILE A 78 -5.34 -1.20 8.38
N ALA A 79 -4.81 -0.10 7.84
CA ALA A 79 -3.96 -0.11 6.66
C ALA A 79 -2.69 -0.94 6.88
N ILE A 80 -2.03 -0.79 8.03
CA ILE A 80 -0.84 -1.57 8.41
C ILE A 80 -1.15 -3.08 8.42
N LEU A 81 -2.27 -3.47 9.05
CA LEU A 81 -2.67 -4.87 9.12
C LEU A 81 -2.98 -5.45 7.75
N GLY A 82 -3.71 -4.72 6.91
CA GLY A 82 -4.10 -5.17 5.59
C GLY A 82 -2.91 -5.24 4.61
N PHE A 83 -2.03 -4.23 4.57
CA PHE A 83 -0.80 -4.30 3.77
C PHE A 83 0.16 -5.39 4.23
N GLY A 84 0.34 -5.56 5.55
CA GLY A 84 1.22 -6.59 6.10
C GLY A 84 0.71 -8.02 5.89
N SER A 85 -0.60 -8.18 5.72
CA SER A 85 -1.25 -9.49 5.50
C SER A 85 -1.55 -9.77 4.02
N ASN A 86 -1.34 -8.80 3.14
CA ASN A 86 -1.75 -8.84 1.73
C ASN A 86 -1.22 -10.06 0.97
N PHE A 87 0.04 -10.43 1.21
CA PHE A 87 0.71 -11.53 0.50
C PHE A 87 0.50 -12.90 1.14
N VAL A 88 -0.17 -12.98 2.31
CA VAL A 88 -0.44 -14.24 3.00
C VAL A 88 -1.25 -15.23 2.14
N PRO A 89 -2.34 -14.81 1.45
CA PRO A 89 -3.10 -15.70 0.57
C PRO A 89 -2.32 -16.13 -0.69
N VAL A 90 -1.40 -15.28 -1.14
CA VAL A 90 -0.66 -15.43 -2.41
C VAL A 90 0.51 -16.39 -2.26
N LYS A 91 1.05 -16.54 -1.06
CA LYS A 91 2.26 -17.34 -0.81
C LYS A 91 2.17 -18.82 -1.19
N LYS A 92 0.96 -19.37 -1.29
CA LYS A 92 0.71 -20.80 -1.59
C LYS A 92 0.33 -21.05 -3.05
N VAL A 93 0.31 -20.01 -3.89
CA VAL A 93 -0.06 -20.13 -5.30
C VAL A 93 1.07 -19.68 -6.20
N ASP A 94 1.21 -20.33 -7.35
CA ASP A 94 2.16 -19.90 -8.35
C ASP A 94 1.63 -18.63 -9.04
N ALA A 95 2.29 -17.50 -8.76
CA ALA A 95 2.01 -16.22 -9.40
C ALA A 95 2.86 -15.99 -10.66
N GLY A 96 3.73 -16.95 -11.04
CA GLY A 96 4.63 -16.88 -12.17
C GLY A 96 5.51 -15.63 -12.18
N ASP A 97 5.42 -14.85 -13.25
CA ASP A 97 6.13 -13.56 -13.37
C ASP A 97 5.40 -12.37 -12.73
N GLY A 98 4.23 -12.60 -12.13
CA GLY A 98 3.45 -11.61 -11.39
C GLY A 98 2.68 -10.61 -12.26
N VAL A 99 2.88 -10.56 -13.58
CA VAL A 99 2.27 -9.51 -14.43
C VAL A 99 0.77 -9.74 -14.61
N HIS A 100 0.37 -10.98 -14.94
CA HIS A 100 -1.05 -11.32 -15.01
C HIS A 100 -1.70 -11.31 -13.62
N PHE A 101 -0.97 -11.73 -12.58
CA PHE A 101 -1.44 -11.63 -11.20
C PHE A 101 -1.82 -10.19 -10.83
N ALA A 102 -0.96 -9.21 -11.16
CA ALA A 102 -1.23 -7.79 -10.92
C ALA A 102 -2.47 -7.28 -11.69
N ALA A 103 -2.68 -7.72 -12.94
CA ALA A 103 -3.88 -7.37 -13.70
C ALA A 103 -5.17 -7.89 -13.04
N VAL A 104 -5.16 -9.12 -12.54
CA VAL A 104 -6.30 -9.70 -11.80
C VAL A 104 -6.51 -8.99 -10.47
N MET A 105 -5.44 -8.76 -9.71
CA MET A 105 -5.46 -8.07 -8.42
C MET A 105 -6.05 -6.66 -8.57
N THR A 106 -5.60 -5.88 -9.55
CA THR A 106 -6.06 -4.50 -9.78
C THR A 106 -7.49 -4.41 -10.29
N THR A 107 -8.03 -5.48 -10.87
CA THR A 107 -9.47 -5.58 -11.15
C THR A 107 -10.28 -5.56 -9.84
N ALA A 108 -9.82 -6.28 -8.82
CA ALA A 108 -10.46 -6.24 -7.49
C ALA A 108 -10.31 -4.87 -6.82
N VAL A 109 -9.14 -4.22 -6.98
CA VAL A 109 -8.93 -2.85 -6.50
C VAL A 109 -9.94 -1.89 -7.13
N TRP A 110 -10.11 -1.94 -8.45
CA TRP A 110 -11.08 -1.10 -9.16
C TRP A 110 -12.52 -1.31 -8.67
N LEU A 111 -12.92 -2.56 -8.38
CA LEU A 111 -14.25 -2.87 -7.83
C LEU A 111 -14.48 -2.22 -6.47
N VAL A 112 -13.48 -2.18 -5.58
CA VAL A 112 -13.60 -1.48 -4.28
C VAL A 112 -13.78 0.02 -4.52
N GLY A 113 -13.03 0.60 -5.46
CA GLY A 113 -13.17 2.01 -5.83
C GLY A 113 -14.56 2.33 -6.35
N LEU A 114 -15.14 1.44 -7.15
CA LEU A 114 -16.52 1.59 -7.64
C LEU A 114 -17.53 1.57 -6.49
N ILE A 115 -17.33 0.73 -5.48
CA ILE A 115 -18.18 0.68 -4.29
C ILE A 115 -18.06 1.99 -3.49
N VAL A 116 -16.85 2.51 -3.31
CA VAL A 116 -16.63 3.83 -2.67
C VAL A 116 -17.36 4.91 -3.47
N GLN A 117 -17.21 4.94 -4.80
CA GLN A 117 -17.91 5.91 -5.66
C GLN A 117 -19.44 5.83 -5.54
N VAL A 118 -20.00 4.62 -5.45
CA VAL A 118 -21.43 4.42 -5.26
C VAL A 118 -21.88 4.88 -3.87
N ALA A 119 -21.09 4.60 -2.83
CA ALA A 119 -21.37 5.04 -1.47
C ALA A 119 -21.36 6.58 -1.35
N ARG A 120 -20.41 7.24 -2.03
CA ARG A 120 -20.28 8.71 -2.09
C ARG A 120 -21.34 9.39 -2.97
N GLY A 121 -22.14 8.63 -3.72
CA GLY A 121 -23.22 9.17 -4.54
C GLY A 121 -22.77 10.15 -5.64
N THR A 122 -23.57 11.18 -5.88
CA THR A 122 -23.36 12.17 -6.95
C THR A 122 -22.33 13.25 -6.61
N ASP A 123 -21.88 13.31 -5.36
CA ASP A 123 -21.03 14.39 -4.86
C ASP A 123 -19.53 14.12 -5.14
N ALA A 124 -19.14 12.84 -5.22
CA ALA A 124 -17.83 12.43 -5.71
C ALA A 124 -17.72 12.60 -7.23
N VAL A 125 -17.16 13.73 -7.67
CA VAL A 125 -16.95 13.95 -9.11
C VAL A 125 -15.61 13.36 -9.54
N PHE A 126 -15.60 12.55 -10.59
CA PHE A 126 -14.37 11.98 -11.15
C PHE A 126 -13.35 13.05 -11.56
N ARG A 127 -12.07 12.87 -11.17
CA ARG A 127 -10.98 13.82 -11.42
C ARG A 127 -9.80 13.10 -12.10
N PRO A 128 -9.56 13.31 -13.41
CA PRO A 128 -8.48 12.65 -14.13
C PRO A 128 -7.08 12.87 -13.53
N VAL A 129 -6.84 14.02 -12.89
CA VAL A 129 -5.56 14.31 -12.23
C VAL A 129 -5.27 13.33 -11.10
N ALA A 130 -6.28 12.91 -10.33
CA ALA A 130 -6.11 11.90 -9.28
C ALA A 130 -5.75 10.51 -9.84
N MET A 131 -6.10 10.21 -11.10
CA MET A 131 -5.67 8.97 -11.77
C MET A 131 -4.15 8.91 -11.94
N LEU A 132 -3.47 10.06 -12.06
CA LEU A 132 -2.01 10.09 -12.19
C LEU A 132 -1.34 9.47 -10.98
N GLY A 133 -1.90 9.68 -9.78
CA GLY A 133 -1.42 9.05 -8.56
C GLY A 133 -1.45 7.52 -8.63
N GLY A 134 -2.58 6.98 -9.07
CA GLY A 134 -2.73 5.53 -9.26
C GLY A 134 -1.83 4.97 -10.36
N ALA A 135 -1.64 5.73 -11.44
CA ALA A 135 -0.74 5.34 -12.53
C ALA A 135 0.73 5.32 -12.07
N LEU A 136 1.16 6.29 -11.25
CA LEU A 136 2.50 6.30 -10.63
C LEU A 136 2.72 5.05 -9.79
N TRP A 137 1.74 4.71 -8.93
CA TRP A 137 1.80 3.49 -8.13
C TRP A 137 1.92 2.23 -9.02
N ALA A 138 1.08 2.10 -10.05
CA ALA A 138 1.12 0.96 -10.97
C ALA A 138 2.45 0.87 -11.73
N THR A 139 3.04 2.02 -12.09
CA THR A 139 4.37 2.09 -12.73
C THR A 139 5.48 1.60 -11.80
N GLY A 140 5.41 1.91 -10.50
CA GLY A 140 6.31 1.30 -9.53
C GLY A 140 6.11 -0.21 -9.45
N ASN A 141 4.84 -0.65 -9.40
CA ASN A 141 4.47 -2.04 -9.16
C ASN A 141 4.93 -3.00 -10.27
N VAL A 142 4.86 -2.58 -11.55
CA VAL A 142 5.30 -3.42 -12.68
C VAL A 142 6.80 -3.77 -12.63
N THR A 143 7.60 -2.98 -11.92
CA THR A 143 9.05 -3.24 -11.77
C THR A 143 9.38 -4.22 -10.65
N VAL A 144 8.45 -4.52 -9.74
CA VAL A 144 8.68 -5.36 -8.55
C VAL A 144 9.17 -6.76 -8.89
N PRO A 145 8.58 -7.52 -9.85
CA PRO A 145 9.10 -8.86 -10.19
C PRO A 145 10.56 -8.83 -10.66
N ILE A 146 10.95 -7.79 -11.40
CA ILE A 146 12.33 -7.60 -11.88
C ILE A 146 13.26 -7.32 -10.70
N ILE A 147 12.86 -6.44 -9.78
CA ILE A 147 13.63 -6.11 -8.58
C ILE A 147 13.87 -7.37 -7.74
N VAL A 148 12.81 -8.14 -7.48
CA VAL A 148 12.88 -9.36 -6.68
C VAL A 148 13.83 -10.38 -7.31
N ARG A 149 13.79 -10.58 -8.63
CA ARG A 149 14.74 -11.47 -9.34
C ARG A 149 16.18 -10.92 -9.34
N CYS A 150 16.38 -9.61 -9.28
CA CYS A 150 17.71 -8.98 -9.34
C CYS A 150 18.44 -8.94 -8.00
N ILE A 151 17.75 -8.49 -6.94
CA ILE A 151 18.36 -8.24 -5.62
C ILE A 151 17.70 -9.01 -4.48
N GLY A 152 16.64 -9.77 -4.75
CA GLY A 152 15.85 -10.49 -3.75
C GLY A 152 14.73 -9.62 -3.17
N LEU A 153 13.70 -10.29 -2.65
CA LEU A 153 12.51 -9.65 -2.09
C LEU A 153 12.83 -8.78 -0.87
N GLY A 154 13.68 -9.27 0.04
CA GLY A 154 14.07 -8.53 1.23
C GLY A 154 14.77 -7.20 0.90
N MET A 155 15.81 -7.23 0.07
CA MET A 155 16.52 -6.02 -0.35
C MET A 155 15.64 -5.04 -1.10
N GLY A 156 14.78 -5.56 -1.98
CA GLY A 156 13.79 -4.76 -2.67
C GLY A 156 12.91 -3.97 -1.69
N LEU A 157 12.22 -4.68 -0.78
CA LEU A 157 11.30 -4.12 0.22
C LEU A 157 11.93 -2.98 1.02
N LEU A 158 13.21 -3.13 1.38
CA LEU A 158 13.95 -2.11 2.11
C LEU A 158 14.17 -0.84 1.30
N VAL A 159 14.68 -0.98 0.07
CA VAL A 159 15.06 0.18 -0.76
C VAL A 159 13.83 0.96 -1.20
N TRP A 160 12.83 0.28 -1.77
CA TRP A 160 11.62 0.99 -2.21
C TRP A 160 10.76 1.43 -1.02
N GLY A 161 10.75 0.68 0.09
CA GLY A 161 10.02 1.05 1.30
C GLY A 161 10.60 2.30 1.95
N LEU A 162 11.93 2.39 2.04
CA LEU A 162 12.62 3.56 2.55
C LEU A 162 12.32 4.81 1.70
N LEU A 163 12.43 4.69 0.37
CA LEU A 163 12.16 5.84 -0.50
C LEU A 163 10.67 6.20 -0.56
N ASN A 164 9.76 5.23 -0.47
CA ASN A 164 8.33 5.47 -0.34
C ASN A 164 8.02 6.33 0.90
N MET A 165 8.56 5.93 2.05
CA MET A 165 8.40 6.66 3.31
C MET A 165 8.98 8.08 3.21
N LEU A 166 10.26 8.20 2.81
CA LEU A 166 10.97 9.47 2.79
C LEU A 166 10.35 10.44 1.79
N MET A 167 9.95 9.94 0.63
CA MET A 167 9.40 10.78 -0.43
C MET A 167 8.01 11.30 -0.04
N GLY A 168 7.12 10.45 0.48
CA GLY A 168 5.80 10.91 0.94
C GLY A 168 5.86 11.85 2.15
N TRP A 169 6.72 11.53 3.12
CA TRP A 169 7.00 12.45 4.25
C TRP A 169 7.57 13.79 3.76
N SER A 170 8.48 13.77 2.78
CA SER A 170 9.07 14.98 2.21
C SER A 170 8.04 15.80 1.43
N SER A 171 7.15 15.15 0.68
CA SER A 171 6.06 15.81 -0.06
C SER A 171 5.18 16.63 0.88
N GLY A 172 4.77 16.07 2.02
CA GLY A 172 4.00 16.80 3.03
C GLY A 172 4.81 17.86 3.79
N ASN A 173 6.00 17.50 4.30
CA ASN A 173 6.80 18.37 5.17
C ASN A 173 7.37 19.61 4.45
N PHE A 174 7.67 19.50 3.16
CA PHE A 174 8.22 20.58 2.35
C PHE A 174 7.23 21.18 1.35
N GLY A 175 6.02 20.62 1.19
CA GLY A 175 5.05 21.08 0.19
C GLY A 175 5.54 20.84 -1.25
N LEU A 176 6.12 19.66 -1.52
CA LEU A 176 6.62 19.35 -2.86
C LEU A 176 5.47 19.21 -3.85
N PHE A 177 5.74 19.43 -5.14
CA PHE A 177 4.76 19.27 -6.24
C PHE A 177 3.50 20.15 -6.13
N GLY A 178 3.59 21.26 -5.41
CA GLY A 178 2.47 22.21 -5.26
C GLY A 178 1.50 21.85 -4.13
N LEU A 179 1.89 20.94 -3.23
CA LEU A 179 1.15 20.66 -2.01
C LEU A 179 1.31 21.77 -0.98
N ASN A 180 0.31 21.95 -0.12
CA ASN A 180 0.40 22.80 1.04
C ASN A 180 1.39 22.20 2.04
N LYS A 181 2.28 23.04 2.57
CA LYS A 181 3.25 22.61 3.57
C LYS A 181 2.53 22.23 4.87
N GLN A 182 2.71 21.00 5.32
CA GLN A 182 2.15 20.50 6.57
C GLN A 182 3.08 20.86 7.72
N GLU A 183 2.63 21.77 8.61
CA GLU A 183 3.42 22.23 9.74
C GLU A 183 3.34 21.26 10.92
N VAL A 184 4.49 20.98 11.52
CA VAL A 184 4.62 20.09 12.68
C VAL A 184 4.93 20.91 13.92
N SER A 185 4.20 20.65 15.02
CA SER A 185 4.34 21.38 16.29
C SER A 185 5.75 21.28 16.87
N ASP A 186 6.36 20.08 16.82
CA ASP A 186 7.77 19.86 17.16
C ASP A 186 8.54 19.20 15.99
N PRO A 187 9.20 20.00 15.14
CA PRO A 187 9.99 19.46 14.04
C PRO A 187 11.11 18.54 14.52
N GLY A 188 11.77 18.86 15.64
CA GLY A 188 12.92 18.09 16.15
C GLY A 188 12.54 16.66 16.49
N MET A 189 11.40 16.48 17.16
CA MET A 189 10.84 15.15 17.44
C MET A 189 10.45 14.40 16.17
N ASN A 190 9.90 15.10 15.18
CA ASN A 190 9.52 14.51 13.89
C ASN A 190 10.73 13.97 13.12
N TYR A 191 11.77 14.80 12.92
CA TYR A 191 13.00 14.38 12.26
C TYR A 191 13.68 13.22 13.00
N ALA A 192 13.74 13.29 14.34
CA ALA A 192 14.31 12.20 15.14
C ALA A 192 13.54 10.89 14.96
N GLY A 193 12.20 10.96 14.95
CA GLY A 193 11.34 9.80 14.70
C GLY A 193 11.50 9.21 13.30
N VAL A 194 11.60 10.06 12.27
CA VAL A 194 11.91 9.64 10.89
C VAL A 194 13.27 8.94 10.83
N CYS A 195 14.30 9.51 11.47
CA CYS A 195 15.62 8.87 11.56
C CYS A 195 15.55 7.48 12.21
N LEU A 196 14.77 7.32 13.28
CA LEU A 196 14.57 6.01 13.92
C LEU A 196 13.81 5.03 13.01
N ALA A 197 12.80 5.49 12.27
CA ALA A 197 12.08 4.68 11.30
C ALA A 197 13.02 4.18 10.19
N VAL A 198 13.88 5.05 9.64
CA VAL A 198 14.93 4.67 8.68
C VAL A 198 15.88 3.63 9.28
N CYS A 199 16.32 3.84 10.52
CA CYS A 199 17.21 2.89 11.20
C CYS A 199 16.54 1.52 11.40
N SER A 200 15.24 1.50 11.74
CA SER A 200 14.48 0.26 11.88
C SER A 200 14.44 -0.56 10.59
N ILE A 201 14.15 0.10 9.46
CA ILE A 201 14.19 -0.52 8.14
C ILE A 201 15.59 -1.13 7.91
N GLY A 202 16.65 -0.42 8.27
CA GLY A 202 18.02 -0.94 8.24
C GLY A 202 18.25 -2.20 9.09
N PHE A 203 17.59 -2.36 10.24
CA PHE A 203 17.69 -3.58 11.06
C PHE A 203 16.87 -4.75 10.52
N PHE A 204 15.73 -4.49 9.85
CA PHE A 204 14.97 -5.53 9.15
C PHE A 204 15.80 -6.24 8.07
N TYR A 205 16.82 -5.57 7.52
CA TYR A 205 17.77 -6.18 6.60
C TYR A 205 18.52 -7.40 7.17
N PHE A 206 18.90 -7.32 8.45
CA PHE A 206 19.68 -8.37 9.09
C PHE A 206 18.84 -9.54 9.59
N VAL A 207 17.51 -9.47 9.42
CA VAL A 207 16.60 -10.57 9.71
C VAL A 207 16.63 -11.53 8.53
N GLU A 208 17.42 -12.59 8.65
CA GLU A 208 17.43 -13.67 7.65
C GLU A 208 16.11 -14.45 7.75
N THR A 209 15.42 -14.59 6.61
CA THR A 209 14.31 -15.54 6.46
C THR A 209 14.87 -16.85 5.93
N THR A 210 14.61 -17.95 6.63
CA THR A 210 14.94 -19.29 6.13
C THR A 210 13.94 -19.63 5.02
N ASP A 211 14.35 -19.52 3.76
CA ASP A 211 13.58 -20.04 2.63
C ASP A 211 13.56 -21.58 2.73
N LYS A 212 12.54 -22.12 3.40
CA LYS A 212 12.30 -23.57 3.47
C LYS A 212 11.97 -24.20 2.10
N SER A 213 11.84 -23.40 1.04
CA SER A 213 11.72 -23.85 -0.34
C SER A 213 13.03 -24.32 -0.97
N GLN A 214 14.19 -24.12 -0.33
CA GLN A 214 15.49 -24.60 -0.83
C GLN A 214 16.09 -25.78 -0.04
N LEU A 215 15.35 -26.33 0.93
CA LEU A 215 15.81 -27.44 1.78
C LEU A 215 15.31 -28.83 1.34
N SER A 216 14.70 -28.95 0.16
CA SER A 216 14.22 -30.24 -0.40
C SER A 216 15.05 -30.76 -1.58
N ASP A 217 16.17 -30.13 -1.92
CA ASP A 217 16.97 -30.53 -3.10
C ASP A 217 18.09 -31.55 -2.82
N ASP A 218 18.36 -31.92 -1.56
CA ASP A 218 19.50 -32.81 -1.22
C ASP A 218 19.13 -34.24 -0.78
N ASP A 219 17.85 -34.59 -0.60
CA ASP A 219 17.43 -35.93 -0.17
C ASP A 219 16.24 -36.50 -0.97
N GLU A 220 16.41 -36.79 -2.27
CA GLU A 220 15.85 -38.03 -2.86
C GLU A 220 16.42 -38.33 -4.27
N ALA A 221 17.59 -38.96 -4.27
CA ALA A 221 18.00 -39.83 -5.36
C ALA A 221 17.10 -41.08 -5.38
N GLY A 222 15.91 -41.01 -5.99
CA GLY A 222 15.20 -42.22 -6.39
C GLY A 222 13.68 -42.21 -6.53
N LEU A 223 13.12 -41.50 -7.52
CA LEU A 223 12.07 -42.08 -8.41
C LEU A 223 11.78 -41.14 -9.58
N ARG A 224 12.09 -41.59 -10.81
CA ARG A 224 11.73 -40.89 -12.04
C ARG A 224 10.26 -41.13 -12.39
N LEU A 225 9.38 -40.17 -12.09
CA LEU A 225 8.13 -39.97 -12.82
C LEU A 225 8.03 -38.49 -13.19
N GLY A 226 7.91 -38.19 -14.50
CA GLY A 226 7.83 -36.82 -15.02
C GLY A 226 6.64 -36.08 -14.42
N ASN A 227 6.95 -35.02 -13.66
CA ASN A 227 5.96 -34.18 -12.99
C ASN A 227 5.82 -32.86 -13.77
N PRO A 228 4.62 -32.48 -14.25
CA PRO A 228 4.39 -31.26 -15.04
C PRO A 228 4.83 -29.96 -14.33
N LEU A 229 4.86 -29.95 -13.00
CA LEU A 229 5.28 -28.81 -12.17
C LEU A 229 6.75 -28.40 -12.40
N ILE A 230 7.63 -29.33 -12.79
CA ILE A 230 9.06 -29.07 -13.09
C ILE A 230 9.21 -28.46 -14.50
N GLU A 231 8.25 -28.71 -15.39
CA GLU A 231 8.23 -28.11 -16.74
C GLU A 231 7.67 -26.67 -16.72
N GLU A 232 6.78 -26.36 -15.78
CA GLU A 232 6.18 -25.02 -15.61
C GLU A 232 7.10 -24.04 -14.87
N GLU A 233 7.84 -24.46 -13.83
CA GLU A 233 8.92 -23.65 -13.24
C GLU A 233 9.99 -23.31 -14.28
N LYS A 234 10.32 -24.25 -15.19
CA LYS A 234 11.21 -24.00 -16.33
C LYS A 234 10.65 -22.96 -17.29
N LYS A 235 9.33 -22.81 -17.41
CA LYS A 235 8.67 -21.86 -18.32
C LYS A 235 8.58 -20.45 -17.73
N ALA A 236 8.25 -20.31 -16.44
CA ALA A 236 8.31 -19.03 -15.73
C ALA A 236 9.76 -18.54 -15.49
N SER A 237 10.72 -19.47 -15.39
CA SER A 237 12.17 -19.21 -15.41
C SER A 237 12.67 -18.79 -16.80
N SER A 238 12.16 -19.39 -17.89
CA SER A 238 12.53 -19.05 -19.27
C SER A 238 12.26 -17.57 -19.62
N ASP A 239 11.20 -16.98 -19.09
CA ASP A 239 10.72 -15.66 -19.56
C ASP A 239 11.47 -14.44 -19.03
N MET A 240 12.21 -14.58 -17.92
CA MET A 240 13.20 -13.60 -17.48
C MET A 240 14.62 -14.17 -17.50
N ALA A 241 14.88 -15.22 -18.28
CA ALA A 241 16.22 -15.80 -18.43
C ALA A 241 17.26 -14.75 -18.87
N TRP A 242 16.83 -13.66 -19.51
CA TRP A 242 17.69 -12.52 -19.82
C TRP A 242 18.26 -11.86 -18.56
N ILE A 243 17.48 -11.75 -17.47
CA ILE A 243 17.95 -11.27 -16.18
C ILE A 243 18.95 -12.28 -15.63
N ASP A 244 18.61 -13.56 -15.67
CA ASP A 244 19.45 -14.62 -15.09
C ASP A 244 20.85 -14.67 -15.72
N ASN A 245 20.95 -14.33 -17.00
CA ASN A 245 22.20 -14.26 -17.76
C ASN A 245 23.04 -12.99 -17.49
N LEU A 246 22.55 -12.01 -16.72
CA LEU A 246 23.31 -10.80 -16.40
C LEU A 246 24.41 -11.07 -15.36
N PRO A 247 25.57 -10.41 -15.47
CA PRO A 247 26.58 -10.38 -14.43
C PRO A 247 26.01 -9.93 -13.07
N PRO A 248 26.48 -10.47 -11.94
CA PRO A 248 25.96 -10.14 -10.61
C PRO A 248 25.96 -8.64 -10.28
N VAL A 249 26.95 -7.89 -10.76
CA VAL A 249 27.03 -6.44 -10.57
C VAL A 249 25.92 -5.72 -11.33
N GLN A 250 25.63 -6.13 -12.58
CA GLN A 250 24.56 -5.54 -13.37
C GLN A 250 23.18 -5.83 -12.78
N LYS A 251 22.94 -7.06 -12.33
CA LYS A 251 21.71 -7.42 -11.57
C LYS A 251 21.52 -6.49 -10.38
N LYS A 252 22.56 -6.32 -9.56
CA LYS A 252 22.51 -5.43 -8.40
C LYS A 252 22.18 -3.99 -8.80
N VAL A 253 22.91 -3.41 -9.76
CA VAL A 253 22.69 -2.02 -10.20
C VAL A 253 21.26 -1.83 -10.73
N ILE A 254 20.78 -2.75 -11.58
CA ILE A 254 19.42 -2.68 -12.14
C ILE A 254 18.37 -2.80 -11.03
N GLY A 255 18.50 -3.81 -10.16
CA GLY A 255 17.56 -4.04 -9.07
C GLY A 255 17.48 -2.87 -8.09
N PHE A 256 18.62 -2.31 -7.67
CA PHE A 256 18.66 -1.13 -6.81
C PHE A 256 18.06 0.09 -7.50
N SER A 257 18.42 0.35 -8.76
CA SER A 257 17.92 1.51 -9.50
C SER A 257 16.40 1.45 -9.67
N LEU A 258 15.86 0.29 -10.05
CA LEU A 258 14.43 0.07 -10.18
C LEU A 258 13.71 0.18 -8.83
N ALA A 259 14.29 -0.38 -7.76
CA ALA A 259 13.72 -0.26 -6.41
C ALA A 259 13.66 1.21 -5.95
N MET A 260 14.67 2.01 -6.26
CA MET A 260 14.65 3.43 -5.95
C MET A 260 13.54 4.15 -6.72
N VAL A 261 13.44 3.92 -8.04
CA VAL A 261 12.38 4.53 -8.87
C VAL A 261 10.99 4.11 -8.39
N ALA A 262 10.79 2.83 -8.10
CA ALA A 262 9.52 2.32 -7.57
C ALA A 262 9.18 2.98 -6.22
N GLY A 263 10.14 3.10 -5.32
CA GLY A 263 9.95 3.75 -4.04
C GLY A 263 9.58 5.22 -4.15
N LEU A 264 10.23 5.97 -5.07
CA LEU A 264 9.85 7.36 -5.34
C LEU A 264 8.41 7.46 -5.85
N PHE A 265 8.02 6.63 -6.81
CA PHE A 265 6.65 6.60 -7.33
C PHE A 265 5.61 6.21 -6.28
N TYR A 266 5.93 5.26 -5.40
CA TYR A 266 5.06 4.96 -4.26
C TYR A 266 4.93 6.15 -3.33
N GLY A 267 6.01 6.89 -3.04
CA GLY A 267 5.95 8.03 -2.15
C GLY A 267 5.11 9.18 -2.68
N VAL A 268 5.16 9.45 -3.99
CA VAL A 268 4.39 10.54 -4.63
C VAL A 268 2.99 10.14 -5.10
N ASN A 269 2.57 8.90 -4.87
CA ASN A 269 1.30 8.41 -5.44
C ASN A 269 0.07 9.17 -4.90
N PHE A 270 0.16 9.71 -3.69
CA PHE A 270 -0.90 10.50 -3.08
C PHE A 270 -0.81 12.00 -3.41
N ASP A 271 0.29 12.47 -4.03
CA ASP A 271 0.47 13.90 -4.31
C ASP A 271 -0.58 14.43 -5.32
N PRO A 272 -0.91 13.73 -6.43
CA PRO A 272 -1.96 14.22 -7.33
C PRO A 272 -3.36 14.37 -6.71
N PRO A 273 -3.90 13.41 -5.93
CA PRO A 273 -5.17 13.63 -5.24
C PRO A 273 -5.04 14.69 -4.13
N GLN A 274 -3.93 14.73 -3.38
CA GLN A 274 -3.72 15.75 -2.35
C GLN A 274 -3.63 17.16 -2.92
N TYR A 275 -3.02 17.34 -4.08
CA TYR A 275 -3.00 18.63 -4.77
C TYR A 275 -4.40 19.16 -5.05
N LEU A 276 -5.34 18.29 -5.44
CA LEU A 276 -6.73 18.68 -5.67
C LEU A 276 -7.46 19.02 -4.37
N ILE A 277 -7.21 18.24 -3.31
CA ILE A 277 -7.70 18.52 -1.97
C ILE A 277 -7.18 19.89 -1.52
N ASP A 278 -5.88 20.14 -1.58
CA ASP A 278 -5.25 21.41 -1.18
C ASP A 278 -5.75 22.60 -2.01
N SER A 279 -6.10 22.36 -3.29
CA SER A 279 -6.62 23.38 -4.21
C SER A 279 -8.13 23.67 -4.04
N HIS A 280 -8.82 23.06 -3.07
CA HIS A 280 -10.26 23.29 -2.85
C HIS A 280 -10.59 24.72 -2.40
N THR A 281 -9.64 25.39 -1.73
CA THR A 281 -9.72 26.79 -1.32
C THR A 281 -8.52 27.54 -1.90
N CYS A 282 -8.74 28.32 -2.95
CA CYS A 282 -7.74 29.26 -3.43
C CYS A 282 -7.90 30.61 -2.70
N GLU A 283 -6.83 31.06 -2.04
CA GLU A 283 -6.74 32.43 -1.52
C GLU A 283 -6.33 33.39 -2.66
N ASP A 284 -7.12 34.44 -2.87
CA ASP A 284 -6.75 35.52 -3.79
C ASP A 284 -5.53 36.30 -3.25
N ALA A 285 -4.85 37.05 -4.12
CA ALA A 285 -3.68 37.90 -3.77
C ALA A 285 -3.95 38.95 -2.66
N ASN A 286 -5.21 39.13 -2.26
CA ASN A 286 -5.65 40.02 -1.18
C ASN A 286 -5.94 39.28 0.14
N GLY A 287 -5.75 37.95 0.21
CA GLY A 287 -6.03 37.12 1.39
C GLY A 287 -7.50 36.72 1.56
N ASP A 288 -8.34 36.92 0.55
CA ASP A 288 -9.72 36.44 0.54
C ASP A 288 -9.77 35.02 -0.05
N SER A 289 -10.20 34.04 0.76
CA SER A 289 -10.40 32.66 0.31
C SER A 289 -11.69 32.57 -0.52
N PHE A 290 -11.58 32.22 -1.80
CA PHE A 290 -12.74 31.89 -2.63
C PHE A 290 -12.76 30.38 -2.91
N MET A 291 -13.94 29.76 -2.79
CA MET A 291 -14.14 28.35 -3.15
C MET A 291 -13.89 28.18 -4.65
N THR A 292 -12.84 27.45 -5.02
CA THR A 292 -12.59 27.06 -6.41
C THR A 292 -13.70 26.10 -6.81
N HIS A 293 -14.58 26.52 -7.73
CA HIS A 293 -15.72 25.72 -8.17
C HIS A 293 -15.29 24.31 -8.66
N GLY A 294 -15.38 23.30 -7.79
CA GLY A 294 -15.41 21.89 -8.18
C GLY A 294 -14.40 20.92 -7.53
N TYR A 295 -13.58 21.29 -6.56
CA TYR A 295 -12.76 20.30 -5.81
C TYR A 295 -13.34 20.03 -4.44
N SER A 296 -13.38 18.75 -4.05
CA SER A 296 -13.85 18.33 -2.73
C SER A 296 -12.71 18.35 -1.72
N HIS A 297 -13.02 18.70 -0.46
CA HIS A 297 -12.11 18.53 0.66
C HIS A 297 -11.98 17.05 1.06
N ASN A 298 -12.99 16.22 0.79
CA ASN A 298 -13.00 14.85 1.25
C ASN A 298 -12.06 13.96 0.42
N SER A 299 -11.11 13.30 1.10
CA SER A 299 -10.15 12.38 0.50
C SER A 299 -10.79 11.19 -0.24
N LEU A 300 -11.96 10.72 0.20
CA LEU A 300 -12.67 9.59 -0.42
C LEU A 300 -13.18 9.88 -1.82
N ASP A 301 -13.48 11.14 -2.14
CA ASP A 301 -13.97 11.53 -3.47
C ASP A 301 -12.92 11.30 -4.58
N TYR A 302 -11.65 11.19 -4.20
CA TYR A 302 -10.54 10.96 -5.12
C TYR A 302 -10.13 9.49 -5.24
N VAL A 303 -10.60 8.61 -4.33
CA VAL A 303 -10.24 7.19 -4.29
C VAL A 303 -10.58 6.48 -5.60
N PHE A 304 -11.81 6.67 -6.11
CA PHE A 304 -12.23 6.01 -7.34
C PHE A 304 -11.39 6.44 -8.54
N SER A 305 -11.11 7.75 -8.64
CA SER A 305 -10.23 8.30 -9.67
C SER A 305 -8.81 7.71 -9.57
N HIS A 306 -8.25 7.63 -8.37
CA HIS A 306 -6.97 7.00 -8.12
C HIS A 306 -6.97 5.51 -8.53
N PHE A 307 -8.00 4.75 -8.15
CA PHE A 307 -8.10 3.31 -8.49
C PHE A 307 -8.32 3.07 -9.99
N CYS A 308 -9.03 3.96 -10.67
CA CYS A 308 -9.09 3.97 -12.14
C CYS A 308 -7.70 4.14 -12.77
N GLY A 309 -6.85 5.00 -12.19
CA GLY A 309 -5.45 5.15 -12.58
C GLY A 309 -4.64 3.86 -12.43
N ILE A 310 -4.76 3.21 -11.27
CA ILE A 310 -4.09 1.93 -10.98
C ILE A 310 -4.50 0.88 -12.01
N PHE A 311 -5.81 0.70 -12.21
CA PHE A 311 -6.35 -0.30 -13.12
C PHE A 311 -5.94 -0.02 -14.56
N ALA A 312 -6.19 1.20 -15.07
CA ALA A 312 -5.90 1.54 -16.46
C ALA A 312 -4.41 1.38 -16.79
N ALA A 313 -3.51 1.87 -15.93
CA ALA A 313 -2.06 1.73 -16.14
C ALA A 313 -1.62 0.25 -16.10
N THR A 314 -2.13 -0.53 -15.15
CA THR A 314 -1.80 -1.97 -15.05
C THR A 314 -2.30 -2.76 -16.25
N GLN A 315 -3.51 -2.46 -16.75
CA GLN A 315 -4.03 -3.09 -17.96
C GLN A 315 -3.22 -2.71 -19.21
N VAL A 316 -2.74 -1.48 -19.31
CA VAL A 316 -1.81 -1.06 -20.38
C VAL A 316 -0.49 -1.85 -20.30
N TYR A 317 0.09 -2.01 -19.11
CA TYR A 317 1.30 -2.81 -18.94
C TYR A 317 1.09 -4.28 -19.28
N PHE A 318 -0.05 -4.85 -18.87
CA PHE A 318 -0.40 -6.23 -19.23
C PHE A 318 -0.60 -6.40 -20.74
N LEU A 319 -1.26 -5.44 -21.40
CA LEU A 319 -1.41 -5.47 -22.87
C LEU A 319 -0.05 -5.40 -23.57
N LEU A 320 0.83 -4.48 -23.15
CA LEU A 320 2.19 -4.39 -23.67
C LEU A 320 2.96 -5.69 -23.45
N TYR A 321 2.83 -6.30 -22.27
CA TYR A 321 3.43 -7.59 -21.96
C TYR A 321 2.94 -8.70 -22.91
N CYS A 322 1.64 -8.81 -23.15
CA CYS A 322 1.06 -9.75 -24.12
C CYS A 322 1.59 -9.55 -25.54
N ILE A 323 1.75 -8.29 -25.98
CA ILE A 323 2.32 -7.93 -27.29
C ILE A 323 3.80 -8.34 -27.36
N LEU A 324 4.59 -8.01 -26.33
CA LEU A 324 6.02 -8.32 -26.27
C LEU A 324 6.27 -9.84 -26.22
N LYS A 325 5.39 -10.60 -25.58
CA LYS A 325 5.40 -12.07 -25.55
C LYS A 325 4.76 -12.71 -26.78
N LYS A 326 4.43 -11.94 -27.82
CA LYS A 326 3.88 -12.42 -29.10
C LYS A 326 2.67 -13.36 -28.94
N GLY A 327 1.85 -13.13 -27.93
CA GLY A 327 0.65 -13.94 -27.68
C GLY A 327 0.87 -15.21 -26.85
N GLU A 328 2.08 -15.44 -26.31
CA GLU A 328 2.36 -16.51 -25.33
C GLU A 328 2.72 -15.94 -23.93
N PRO A 329 1.91 -15.05 -23.34
CA PRO A 329 2.15 -14.57 -21.97
C PRO A 329 1.97 -15.70 -20.95
N PHE A 330 2.68 -15.61 -19.81
CA PHE A 330 2.35 -16.44 -18.66
C PHE A 330 0.92 -16.11 -18.20
N MET A 331 0.08 -17.15 -18.12
CA MET A 331 -1.30 -17.03 -17.66
C MET A 331 -1.44 -17.62 -16.27
N LEU A 332 -2.03 -16.86 -15.36
CA LEU A 332 -2.33 -17.28 -14.00
C LEU A 332 -3.22 -18.53 -14.00
N GLU A 333 -2.88 -19.51 -13.17
CA GLU A 333 -3.71 -20.70 -13.00
C GLU A 333 -5.08 -20.38 -12.38
N PRO A 334 -6.15 -21.13 -12.72
CA PRO A 334 -7.48 -20.96 -12.12
C PRO A 334 -7.49 -20.95 -10.57
N SER A 335 -6.59 -21.71 -9.96
CA SER A 335 -6.42 -21.82 -8.50
C SER A 335 -5.97 -20.50 -7.84
N ALA A 336 -5.26 -19.65 -8.58
CA ALA A 336 -4.60 -18.46 -8.08
C ALA A 336 -5.43 -17.16 -8.27
N TYR A 337 -6.50 -17.18 -9.07
CA TYR A 337 -7.39 -16.02 -9.23
C TYR A 337 -8.06 -15.60 -7.92
N LEU A 338 -8.56 -16.57 -7.13
CA LEU A 338 -9.23 -16.24 -5.87
C LEU A 338 -8.26 -15.59 -4.85
N PRO A 339 -7.06 -16.15 -4.61
CA PRO A 339 -6.01 -15.47 -3.85
C PRO A 339 -5.67 -14.06 -4.37
N ALA A 340 -5.56 -13.89 -5.70
CA ALA A 340 -5.29 -12.58 -6.31
C ALA A 340 -6.40 -11.56 -6.02
N ILE A 341 -7.67 -11.97 -6.12
CA ILE A 341 -8.82 -11.13 -5.81
C ILE A 341 -8.84 -10.77 -4.32
N VAL A 342 -8.66 -11.74 -3.42
CA VAL A 342 -8.64 -11.50 -1.96
C VAL A 342 -7.51 -10.55 -1.57
N SER A 343 -6.33 -10.75 -2.15
CA SER A 343 -5.17 -9.88 -1.97
C SER A 343 -5.45 -8.46 -2.50
N GLY A 344 -6.07 -8.32 -3.67
CA GLY A 344 -6.48 -7.03 -4.23
C GLY A 344 -7.53 -6.30 -3.41
N LEU A 345 -8.54 -7.01 -2.89
CA LEU A 345 -9.52 -6.43 -1.97
C LEU A 345 -8.84 -5.90 -0.70
N GLY A 346 -8.02 -6.73 -0.05
CA GLY A 346 -7.29 -6.34 1.16
C GLY A 346 -6.37 -5.15 0.93
N TRP A 347 -5.68 -5.12 -0.22
CA TRP A 347 -4.89 -3.97 -0.64
C TRP A 347 -5.72 -2.70 -0.75
N ALA A 348 -6.85 -2.78 -1.47
CA ALA A 348 -7.67 -1.62 -1.78
C ALA A 348 -8.30 -1.02 -0.52
N ILE A 349 -8.77 -1.85 0.40
CA ILE A 349 -9.30 -1.40 1.71
C ILE A 349 -8.21 -0.70 2.50
N SER A 350 -7.00 -1.26 2.53
CA SER A 350 -5.84 -0.65 3.20
C SER A 350 -5.50 0.70 2.59
N GLN A 351 -5.59 0.82 1.26
CA GLN A 351 -5.35 2.06 0.54
C GLN A 351 -6.43 3.11 0.86
N VAL A 352 -7.71 2.73 0.93
CA VAL A 352 -8.80 3.62 1.38
C VAL A 352 -8.55 4.12 2.81
N CYS A 353 -8.21 3.22 3.73
CA CYS A 353 -7.85 3.62 5.10
C CYS A 353 -6.62 4.52 5.13
N TRP A 354 -5.68 4.37 4.20
CA TRP A 354 -4.54 5.27 4.11
C TRP A 354 -4.94 6.67 3.60
N PHE A 355 -5.87 6.79 2.65
CA PHE A 355 -6.47 8.09 2.28
C PHE A 355 -7.07 8.79 3.51
N LEU A 356 -7.88 8.07 4.29
CA LEU A 356 -8.50 8.61 5.51
C LEU A 356 -7.46 8.95 6.60
N ALA A 357 -6.42 8.14 6.75
CA ALA A 357 -5.33 8.42 7.67
C ALA A 357 -4.53 9.66 7.23
N ASN A 358 -4.35 9.87 5.92
CA ASN A 358 -3.70 11.07 5.39
C ASN A 358 -4.52 12.32 5.68
N ASP A 359 -5.85 12.26 5.52
CA ASP A 359 -6.75 13.38 5.82
C ASP A 359 -6.71 13.77 7.31
N ALA A 360 -6.70 12.77 8.21
CA ALA A 360 -6.72 13.01 9.66
C ALA A 360 -5.33 13.30 10.27
N LEU A 361 -4.28 12.62 9.82
CA LEU A 361 -2.94 12.69 10.41
C LEU A 361 -1.96 13.54 9.62
N GLU A 362 -2.22 13.81 8.35
CA GLU A 362 -1.28 14.40 7.38
C GLU A 362 -0.15 13.45 6.97
N PHE A 363 0.48 13.72 5.82
CA PHE A 363 1.49 12.85 5.23
C PHE A 363 2.73 12.72 6.11
N VAL A 364 3.07 13.80 6.82
CA VAL A 364 4.23 13.88 7.71
C VAL A 364 4.16 12.85 8.85
N ILE A 365 2.95 12.39 9.21
CA ILE A 365 2.74 11.41 10.27
C ILE A 365 2.32 10.06 9.69
N SER A 366 1.38 10.05 8.75
CA SER A 366 0.80 8.82 8.21
C SER A 366 1.82 7.98 7.42
N PHE A 367 2.67 8.60 6.57
CA PHE A 367 3.62 7.85 5.73
C PHE A 367 4.63 7.06 6.58
N PRO A 368 5.34 7.67 7.55
CA PRO A 368 6.24 6.91 8.43
C PRO A 368 5.56 5.74 9.15
N ILE A 369 4.33 5.93 9.61
CA ILE A 369 3.58 4.91 10.34
C ILE A 369 3.16 3.76 9.40
N VAL A 370 2.45 4.08 8.31
CA VAL A 370 1.83 3.11 7.40
C VAL A 370 2.86 2.39 6.54
N THR A 371 4.05 2.97 6.29
CA THR A 371 5.12 2.29 5.55
C THR A 371 6.00 1.41 6.43
N THR A 372 6.17 1.75 7.72
CA THR A 372 6.99 0.97 8.65
C THR A 372 6.22 -0.20 9.27
N GLY A 373 4.94 0.00 9.59
CA GLY A 373 4.11 -0.98 10.30
C GLY A 373 3.92 -2.34 9.58
N PRO A 374 3.69 -2.40 8.25
CA PRO A 374 3.44 -3.65 7.54
C PRO A 374 4.59 -4.66 7.67
N GLY A 375 5.83 -4.19 7.79
CA GLY A 375 6.99 -5.04 8.01
C GLY A 375 6.92 -5.82 9.33
N ILE A 376 6.38 -5.20 10.38
CA ILE A 376 6.15 -5.86 11.68
C ILE A 376 5.12 -6.97 11.54
N ILE A 377 3.99 -6.68 10.90
CA ILE A 377 2.90 -7.66 10.69
C ILE A 377 3.38 -8.82 9.80
N GLY A 378 4.11 -8.51 8.72
CA GLY A 378 4.72 -9.51 7.85
C GLY A 378 5.69 -10.43 8.61
N ALA A 379 6.54 -9.87 9.47
CA ALA A 379 7.43 -10.65 10.33
C ALA A 379 6.66 -11.53 11.33
N MET A 380 5.56 -11.05 11.91
CA MET A 380 4.70 -11.85 12.77
C MET A 380 4.11 -13.05 12.02
N TRP A 381 3.61 -12.86 10.80
CA TRP A 381 3.16 -13.98 9.95
C TRP A 381 4.32 -14.94 9.62
N GLY A 382 5.51 -14.41 9.34
CA GLY A 382 6.73 -15.19 9.14
C GLY A 382 7.08 -16.09 10.33
N ILE A 383 6.88 -15.62 11.56
CA ILE A 383 7.13 -16.40 12.79
C ILE A 383 6.00 -17.39 13.06
N PHE A 384 4.77 -16.90 13.19
CA PHE A 384 3.66 -17.70 13.74
C PHE A 384 2.98 -18.61 12.73
N LEU A 385 2.91 -18.19 11.45
CA LEU A 385 2.18 -18.93 10.42
C LEU A 385 3.10 -19.78 9.55
N TYR A 386 4.27 -19.25 9.18
CA TYR A 386 5.19 -19.93 8.25
C TYR A 386 6.41 -20.55 8.93
N GLY A 387 6.78 -20.08 10.12
CA GLY A 387 7.99 -20.54 10.82
C GLY A 387 9.25 -20.35 9.99
N GLU A 388 9.36 -19.24 9.27
CA GLU A 388 10.51 -18.91 8.40
C GLU A 388 11.58 -18.09 9.12
N ILE A 389 11.19 -17.36 10.16
CA ILE A 389 12.11 -16.59 10.98
C ILE A 389 12.44 -17.44 12.21
N GLU A 390 13.59 -18.11 12.16
CA GLU A 390 14.09 -18.94 13.25
C GLU A 390 15.47 -18.46 13.72
N GLY A 391 15.81 -18.76 14.97
CA GLY A 391 17.13 -18.49 15.54
C GLY A 391 17.23 -17.22 16.39
N LYS A 392 18.05 -17.29 17.45
CA LYS A 392 18.21 -16.22 18.44
C LYS A 392 18.71 -14.90 17.85
N ARG A 393 19.58 -14.97 16.83
CA ARG A 393 20.14 -13.80 16.13
C ARG A 393 19.04 -13.05 15.35
N ASN A 394 18.22 -13.77 14.61
CA ASN A 394 17.13 -13.18 13.83
C ASN A 394 16.05 -12.59 14.74
N PHE A 395 15.72 -13.26 15.84
CA PHE A 395 14.83 -12.67 16.86
C PHE A 395 15.41 -11.42 17.52
N MET A 396 16.73 -11.35 17.74
CA MET A 396 17.37 -10.16 18.28
C MET A 396 17.29 -8.98 17.31
N PHE A 397 17.65 -9.17 16.03
CA PHE A 397 17.52 -8.12 15.01
C PHE A 397 16.08 -7.67 14.82
N LEU A 398 15.14 -8.61 14.82
CA LEU A 398 13.73 -8.30 14.72
C LEU A 398 13.23 -7.51 15.94
N ALA A 399 13.63 -7.88 17.15
CA ALA A 399 13.29 -7.13 18.35
C ALA A 399 13.85 -5.70 18.31
N ILE A 400 15.09 -5.52 17.85
CA ILE A 400 15.70 -4.19 17.67
C ILE A 400 14.92 -3.37 16.63
N ALA A 401 14.62 -3.95 15.47
CA ALA A 401 13.85 -3.30 14.42
C ALA A 401 12.47 -2.86 14.93
N ILE A 402 11.70 -3.78 15.54
CA ILE A 402 10.40 -3.46 16.14
C ILE A 402 10.51 -2.35 17.19
N THR A 403 11.52 -2.39 18.06
CA THR A 403 11.74 -1.35 19.08
C THR A 403 11.99 0.01 18.42
N PHE A 404 12.88 0.08 17.43
CA PHE A 404 13.19 1.32 16.71
C PHE A 404 11.97 1.84 15.94
N SER A 405 11.17 0.94 15.33
CA SER A 405 9.91 1.30 14.68
C SER A 405 8.91 1.91 15.65
N ILE A 406 8.66 1.26 16.80
CA ILE A 406 7.70 1.74 17.79
C ILE A 406 8.15 3.08 18.35
N CYS A 407 9.44 3.22 18.70
CA CYS A 407 9.98 4.50 19.18
C CYS A 407 9.88 5.59 18.11
N GLY A 408 10.23 5.29 16.86
CA GLY A 408 10.14 6.23 15.74
C GLY A 408 8.71 6.71 15.51
N VAL A 409 7.77 5.76 15.39
CA VAL A 409 6.32 6.05 15.26
C VAL A 409 5.81 6.87 16.43
N THR A 410 6.21 6.55 17.66
CA THR A 410 5.77 7.29 18.85
C THR A 410 6.28 8.74 18.82
N LEU A 411 7.55 8.97 18.45
CA LEU A 411 8.10 10.32 18.34
C LEU A 411 7.40 11.14 17.25
N ILE A 412 7.10 10.52 16.11
CA ILE A 412 6.37 11.17 15.01
C ILE A 412 4.93 11.48 15.45
N ALA A 413 4.26 10.54 16.10
CA ALA A 413 2.90 10.74 16.59
C ALA A 413 2.80 11.87 17.63
N LEU A 414 3.80 11.98 18.51
CA LEU A 414 3.91 13.04 19.52
C LEU A 414 4.44 14.38 18.96
N SER A 415 4.87 14.43 17.70
CA SER A 415 5.33 15.67 17.07
C SER A 415 4.20 16.56 16.57
N LYS A 416 2.97 16.01 16.45
CA LYS A 416 1.73 16.76 16.22
C LYS A 416 1.31 17.47 17.50
#